data_AF-A0A964QTF1-F1
#
_entry.id   AF-A0A964QTF1-F1
#
_cell.length_a   1.000
_cell.length_b   1.000
_cell.length_c   1.000
_cell.angle_alpha   90.00
_cell.angle_beta   90.00
_cell.angle_gamma   90.00
#
_symmetry.space_group_name_H-M   'P 1'
#
loop_
_entity.id
_entity.type
_entity.pdbx_description
1 polymer ?
#
loop_
_entity_poly.entity_id
_entity_poly.type
_entity_poly.pdbx_seq_one_letter_code
_entity_poly.pdbx_strand_id
1 'polypeptide(L)' 'MKKMLKAQGVPEAQVDMLLAMMEKNPELFKRIAEEVQEKIKAGLSQIDAGMEVMKKYESELKKLV' A
#
# COMPACT_ATOMS: atom_id res chain seq x y z
N MET A 1 -3.96 -11.15 -11.66
CA MET A 1 -3.49 -10.30 -10.53
C MET A 1 -3.37 -11.06 -9.20
N LYS A 2 -4.42 -11.75 -8.71
CA LYS A 2 -4.38 -12.53 -7.44
C LYS A 2 -3.21 -13.54 -7.33
N LYS A 3 -2.83 -14.22 -8.43
CA LYS A 3 -1.71 -15.17 -8.46
C LYS A 3 -0.30 -14.53 -8.33
N MET A 4 -0.09 -13.31 -8.82
CA MET A 4 1.22 -12.63 -8.72
C MET A 4 1.48 -12.10 -7.31
N LEU A 5 0.44 -11.59 -6.65
CA LEU A 5 0.53 -11.07 -5.28
C LEU A 5 0.80 -12.18 -4.26
N LYS A 6 0.22 -13.37 -4.45
CA LYS A 6 0.56 -14.58 -3.67
C LYS A 6 2.03 -14.99 -3.80
N ALA A 7 2.60 -14.86 -5.00
CA ALA A 7 3.98 -15.25 -5.26
C ALA A 7 5.01 -14.32 -4.59
N GLN A 8 4.63 -13.08 -4.27
CA GLN A 8 5.46 -12.13 -3.52
C GLN A 8 5.35 -12.29 -1.99
N GLY A 9 4.70 -13.36 -1.50
CA GLY A 9 4.59 -13.65 -0.07
C GLY A 9 3.63 -12.73 0.70
N VAL A 10 2.85 -11.91 -0.01
CA VAL A 10 1.83 -11.06 0.59
C VAL A 10 0.64 -11.96 0.97
N PRO A 11 0.31 -12.10 2.27
CA PRO A 11 -0.82 -12.92 2.72
C PRO A 11 -2.12 -12.47 2.06
N GLU A 12 -3.02 -13.40 1.72
CA GLU A 12 -4.31 -13.05 1.07
C GLU A 12 -5.11 -12.02 1.87
N ALA A 13 -5.04 -12.10 3.20
CA ALA A 13 -5.67 -11.12 4.09
C ALA A 13 -5.15 -9.68 3.87
N GLN A 14 -3.87 -9.50 3.52
CA GLN A 14 -3.32 -8.17 3.20
C GLN A 14 -3.77 -7.69 1.82
N VAL A 15 -3.96 -8.61 0.85
CA VAL A 15 -4.48 -8.28 -0.48
C VAL A 15 -5.95 -7.84 -0.40
N ASP A 16 -6.76 -8.57 0.34
CA ASP A 16 -8.18 -8.22 0.52
C ASP A 16 -8.33 -6.94 1.36
N MET A 17 -7.45 -6.69 2.33
CA MET A 17 -7.38 -5.42 3.07
C MET A 17 -7.01 -4.24 2.15
N LEU A 18 -6.01 -4.42 1.27
CA LEU A 18 -5.63 -3.43 0.27
C LEU A 18 -6.78 -3.09 -0.69
N LEU A 19 -7.51 -4.10 -1.15
CA LEU A 19 -8.68 -3.91 -2.03
C LEU A 19 -9.81 -3.16 -1.31
N ALA A 20 -10.14 -3.54 -0.08
CA ALA A 20 -11.17 -2.87 0.72
C ALA A 20 -10.82 -1.40 1.03
N MET A 21 -9.54 -1.10 1.29
CA MET A 21 -9.08 0.26 1.51
C MET A 21 -9.16 1.11 0.24
N MET A 22 -8.89 0.52 -0.93
CA MET A 22 -9.04 1.19 -2.23
C MET A 22 -10.51 1.53 -2.54
N GLU A 23 -11.45 0.66 -2.18
CA GLU A 23 -12.89 0.92 -2.32
C GLU A 23 -13.38 2.00 -1.35
N LYS A 24 -12.88 2.02 -0.11
CA LYS A 24 -13.30 2.99 0.91
C LYS A 24 -12.73 4.39 0.69
N ASN A 25 -11.48 4.50 0.22
CA ASN A 25 -10.83 5.79 -0.02
C ASN A 25 -9.84 5.70 -1.20
N PRO A 26 -10.33 5.80 -2.44
CA PRO A 26 -9.48 5.71 -3.64
C PRO A 26 -8.48 6.85 -3.75
N GLU A 27 -8.78 8.04 -3.20
CA GLU A 27 -7.87 9.18 -3.18
C GLU A 27 -6.66 8.94 -2.28
N LEU A 28 -6.88 8.40 -1.08
CA LEU A 28 -5.81 8.00 -0.17
C LEU A 28 -4.89 6.97 -0.84
N PHE A 29 -5.47 5.99 -1.54
CA PHE A 29 -4.69 4.98 -2.24
C PHE A 29 -3.85 5.56 -3.37
N LYS A 30 -4.41 6.49 -4.15
CA LYS A 30 -3.69 7.21 -5.20
C LYS A 30 -2.48 7.96 -4.63
N ARG A 31 -2.67 8.68 -3.51
CA ARG A 31 -1.57 9.39 -2.82
C ARG A 31 -0.50 8.44 -2.30
N ILE A 32 -0.89 7.32 -1.68
CA ILE A 32 0.04 6.27 -1.23
C ILE A 32 0.86 5.75 -2.41
N ALA A 33 0.21 5.43 -3.54
CA ALA A 33 0.89 4.91 -4.71
C ALA A 33 1.88 5.93 -5.32
N GLU A 34 1.48 7.20 -5.42
CA GLU A 34 2.33 8.30 -5.89
C GLU A 34 3.56 8.48 -4.98
N GLU A 35 3.37 8.52 -3.66
CA GLU A 35 4.48 8.67 -2.71
C GLU A 35 5.41 7.46 -2.69
N VAL A 36 4.88 6.24 -2.77
CA VAL A 36 5.72 5.02 -2.86
C VAL A 36 6.58 5.09 -4.12
N GLN A 37 6.03 5.52 -5.25
CA GLN A 37 6.79 5.70 -6.49
C GLN A 37 7.86 6.79 -6.36
N GLU A 38 7.56 7.92 -5.71
CA GLU A 38 8.57 8.96 -5.43
C GLU A 38 9.71 8.44 -4.55
N LYS A 39 9.39 7.66 -3.52
CA LYS A 39 10.38 7.06 -2.61
C LYS A 39 11.27 6.04 -3.33
N ILE A 40 10.69 5.20 -4.19
CA ILE A 40 11.46 4.29 -5.05
C ILE A 40 12.38 5.06 -5.99
N LYS A 41 11.89 6.15 -6.63
CA LYS A 41 12.72 7.03 -7.47
C LYS A 41 13.82 7.72 -6.68
N ALA A 42 13.61 7.99 -5.40
CA ALA A 42 14.62 8.52 -4.48
C ALA A 42 15.68 7.47 -4.05
N GLY A 43 15.56 6.22 -4.51
CA GLY A 43 16.54 5.16 -4.28
C GLY A 43 16.17 4.17 -3.16
N LEU A 44 14.98 4.28 -2.56
CA LEU A 44 14.51 3.30 -1.58
C LEU A 44 14.08 2.00 -2.26
N SER A 45 14.26 0.87 -1.56
CA SER A 45 13.68 -0.39 -2.00
C SER A 45 12.15 -0.29 -1.99
N GLN A 46 11.48 -1.06 -2.86
CA GLN A 46 10.02 -1.07 -2.91
C GLN A 46 9.37 -1.43 -1.57
N ILE A 47 10.02 -2.29 -0.79
CA ILE A 47 9.57 -2.68 0.55
C ILE A 47 9.72 -1.52 1.52
N ASP A 48 10.87 -0.86 1.57
CA ASP A 48 11.12 0.26 2.50
C ASP A 48 10.22 1.47 2.17
N ALA A 49 10.09 1.81 0.89
CA ALA A 49 9.20 2.85 0.41
C ALA A 49 7.74 2.58 0.80
N GLY A 50 7.27 1.34 0.57
CA GLY A 50 5.93 0.92 0.95
C GLY A 50 5.69 1.03 2.46
N MET A 51 6.65 0.59 3.26
CA MET A 51 6.56 0.60 4.72
C MET A 51 6.55 2.03 5.28
N GLU A 52 7.40 2.91 4.76
CA GLU A 52 7.48 4.30 5.19
C GLU A 52 6.18 5.06 4.87
N VAL A 53 5.64 4.89 3.66
CA VAL A 53 4.40 5.54 3.24
C VAL A 53 3.20 4.96 4.00
N MET A 54 3.10 3.63 4.17
CA MET A 54 2.03 3.04 4.98
C MET A 54 2.08 3.53 6.43
N LYS A 55 3.28 3.69 7.02
CA LYS A 55 3.44 4.24 8.38
C LYS A 55 3.01 5.70 8.46
N LYS A 56 3.31 6.50 7.43
CA LYS A 56 2.85 7.90 7.33
C LYS A 56 1.33 7.99 7.30
N TYR A 57 0.69 7.12 6.52
CA TYR A 57 -0.77 7.07 6.37
C TYR A 57 -1.48 6.15 7.37
N GLU A 58 -0.76 5.55 8.33
CA GLU A 58 -1.30 4.56 9.28
C GLU A 58 -2.51 5.11 10.03
N SER A 59 -2.48 6.38 10.43
CA SER A 59 -3.58 7.04 11.14
C SER A 59 -4.82 7.23 10.27
N GLU A 60 -4.65 7.43 8.96
CA GLU A 60 -5.77 7.54 8.02
C GLU A 60 -6.32 6.16 7.68
N LEU A 61 -5.43 5.18 7.45
CA LEU A 61 -5.81 3.78 7.22
C LEU A 61 -6.58 3.22 8.42
N LYS A 62 -6.14 3.50 9.66
CA LYS A 62 -6.83 3.11 10.89
C LYS A 62 -8.25 3.66 11.03
N LYS A 63 -8.57 4.80 10.39
CA LYS A 63 -9.94 5.36 10.39
C LYS A 63 -10.85 4.65 9.38
N LEU A 64 -10.29 3.90 8.45
CA LEU A 64 -11.03 3.18 7.41
C LEU A 64 -11.34 1.74 7.80
N VAL A 65 -10.74 1.20 8.86
CA VAL A 65 -10.97 -0.17 9.38
C VAL A 65 -11.98 -0.16 10.51
#